data_AF-A0A371G122-F1
#
_entry.id   AF-A0A371G122-F1
#
_cell.length_a   1.000
_cell.length_b   1.000
_cell.length_c   1.000
_cell.angle_alpha   90.00
_cell.angle_beta   90.00
_cell.angle_gamma   90.00
#
_symmetry.space_group_name_H-M   'P 1'
#
loop_
_entity.id
_entity.type
_entity.pdbx_description
1 polymer ?
#
loop_
_entity_poly.entity_id
_entity_poly.type
_entity_poly.pdbx_seq_one_letter_code
_entity_poly.pdbx_strand_id
1 'polypeptide(L)'
;MKVFMDNFLVYGHSFDACLESFTRVLDRFIKINLVLNFEKCHFMVIEAIVLGHLVSNREFVFDQPCFEAFQELKKRLTTTPIL
;
A
#
# COMPACT_ATOMS: atom_id res chain seq x y z
N MET A 1 15.18 -16.44 -11.82
CA MET A 1 15.55 -15.08 -11.36
C MET A 1 14.41 -14.57 -10.48
N LYS A 2 14.65 -14.35 -9.18
CA LYS A 2 13.68 -13.73 -8.27
C LYS A 2 13.95 -12.22 -8.29
N VAL A 3 12.98 -11.43 -8.72
CA VAL A 3 13.08 -9.96 -8.72
C VAL A 3 12.53 -9.48 -7.38
N PHE A 4 13.34 -8.73 -6.63
CA PHE A 4 12.93 -8.08 -5.40
C PHE A 4 12.72 -6.60 -5.70
N MET A 5 11.58 -6.07 -5.29
CA MET A 5 11.25 -4.66 -5.48
C MET A 5 11.36 -3.98 -4.13
N ASP A 6 12.32 -3.06 -3.97
CA ASP A 6 12.65 -2.48 -2.66
C ASP A 6 11.65 -1.40 -2.22
N ASN A 7 11.23 -0.52 -3.13
CA ASN A 7 10.30 0.57 -2.82
C ASN A 7 9.34 0.78 -3.99
N PHE A 8 8.04 0.79 -3.71
CA PHE A 8 7.02 1.27 -4.62
C PHE A 8 6.12 2.27 -3.90
N LEU A 9 5.67 3.29 -4.62
CA LEU A 9 4.73 4.28 -4.13
C LEU A 9 3.44 4.12 -4.92
N VAL A 10 2.33 3.94 -4.22
CA VAL A 10 0.98 4.10 -4.80
C VAL A 10 0.46 5.44 -4.33
N TYR A 11 0.15 6.30 -5.28
CA TYR A 11 -0.38 7.64 -5.03
C TYR A 11 -1.76 7.76 -5.65
N GLY A 12 -2.68 8.42 -4.93
CA GLY A 12 -4.01 8.75 -5.41
C GLY A 12 -4.44 10.11 -4.88
N HIS A 13 -5.32 10.78 -5.62
CA HIS A 13 -5.87 12.09 -5.24
C HIS A 13 -6.93 12.00 -4.11
N SER A 14 -7.43 10.79 -3.83
CA SER A 14 -8.34 10.49 -2.72
C SER A 14 -8.02 9.11 -2.12
N PHE A 15 -8.58 8.81 -0.94
CA PHE A 15 -8.43 7.51 -0.30
C PHE A 15 -8.91 6.37 -1.20
N ASP A 16 -10.12 6.49 -1.75
CA ASP A 16 -10.72 5.46 -2.60
C ASP A 16 -9.90 5.22 -3.88
N ALA A 17 -9.45 6.29 -4.54
CA ALA A 17 -8.63 6.17 -5.74
C ALA A 17 -7.27 5.53 -5.44
N CYS A 18 -6.69 5.84 -4.27
CA CYS A 18 -5.47 5.21 -3.80
C CYS A 18 -5.69 3.72 -3.49
N LEU A 19 -6.79 3.38 -2.83
CA LEU A 19 -7.16 2.01 -2.47
C LEU A 19 -7.44 1.15 -3.71
N GLU A 20 -8.13 1.70 -4.70
CA GLU A 20 -8.35 1.03 -5.99
C GLU A 20 -7.02 0.76 -6.70
N SER A 21 -6.15 1.77 -6.77
CA SER A 21 -4.82 1.64 -7.37
C SER A 21 -3.97 0.61 -6.63
N PHE A 22 -4.02 0.61 -5.30
CA PHE A 22 -3.31 -0.35 -4.46
C PHE A 22 -3.82 -1.77 -4.66
N THR A 23 -5.14 -1.96 -4.72
CA THR A 23 -5.77 -3.27 -4.99
C THR A 23 -5.30 -3.82 -6.35
N ARG A 24 -5.26 -2.98 -7.39
CA ARG A 24 -4.75 -3.38 -8.71
C ARG A 24 -3.27 -3.76 -8.70
N VAL A 25 -2.45 -3.12 -7.86
CA VAL A 25 -1.04 -3.48 -7.67
C VAL A 25 -0.94 -4.83 -6.96
N LEU A 26 -1.73 -5.05 -5.90
CA LEU A 26 -1.78 -6.32 -5.18
C LEU A 26 -2.19 -7.49 -6.09
N ASP A 27 -3.21 -7.32 -6.92
CA ASP A 27 -3.63 -8.34 -7.90
C ASP A 27 -2.50 -8.72 -8.85
N ARG A 28 -1.71 -7.73 -9.29
CA ARG A 28 -0.54 -7.97 -10.13
C ARG A 28 0.55 -8.70 -9.35
N PHE A 29 0.79 -8.36 -8.10
CA PHE A 29 1.80 -9.00 -7.25
C PHE A 29 1.49 -10.48 -7.05
N ILE A 30 0.23 -10.81 -6.75
CA ILE A 30 -0.26 -12.18 -6.64
C ILE A 30 -0.03 -12.92 -7.97
N LYS A 31 -0.39 -12.30 -9.11
CA LYS A 31 -0.22 -12.91 -10.44
C LYS A 31 1.23 -13.26 -10.79
N ILE A 32 2.19 -12.47 -10.31
CA ILE A 32 3.63 -12.67 -10.59
C ILE A 32 4.40 -13.29 -9.42
N ASN A 33 3.70 -13.81 -8.39
CA ASN A 33 4.28 -14.39 -7.18
C ASN A 33 5.27 -13.46 -6.46
N LEU A 34 4.99 -12.14 -6.45
CA LEU A 34 5.69 -11.19 -5.61
C LEU A 34 5.13 -11.22 -4.19
N VAL A 35 6.02 -11.28 -3.21
CA VAL A 35 5.66 -11.28 -1.79
C VAL A 35 5.92 -9.90 -1.21
N LEU A 36 4.90 -9.31 -0.60
CA LEU A 36 5.02 -8.08 0.16
C LEU A 36 5.48 -8.38 1.59
N ASN A 37 6.53 -7.69 2.02
CA ASN A 37 6.88 -7.68 3.44
C ASN A 37 6.15 -6.51 4.13
N PHE A 38 5.06 -6.83 4.83
CA PHE A 38 4.24 -5.86 5.56
C PHE A 38 5.02 -5.09 6.64
N GLU A 39 6.03 -5.70 7.26
CA GLU A 39 6.83 -5.03 8.30
C GLU A 39 7.70 -3.90 7.74
N LYS A 40 8.03 -3.95 6.44
CA LYS A 40 8.86 -2.94 5.76
C LYS A 40 8.04 -1.92 4.96
N CYS A 41 6.72 -2.14 4.83
CA CYS A 41 5.86 -1.29 4.03
C CYS A 41 5.27 -0.16 4.87
N HIS A 42 5.35 1.06 4.35
CA HIS A 42 4.65 2.21 4.88
C HIS A 42 3.35 2.38 4.08
N PHE A 43 2.21 2.25 4.75
CA PHE A 43 0.90 2.33 4.09
C PHE A 43 0.18 3.62 4.46
N MET A 44 -0.50 4.20 3.48
CA MET A 44 -1.46 5.29 3.66
C MET A 44 -0.91 6.45 4.50
N VAL A 45 0.32 6.84 4.20
CA VAL A 45 0.98 7.99 4.82
C VAL A 45 0.70 9.26 4.00
N ILE A 46 0.48 10.37 4.70
CA ILE A 46 0.30 11.70 4.10
C ILE A 46 1.63 12.21 3.53
N GLU A 47 2.74 11.75 4.11
CA GLU A 47 4.10 12.09 3.71
C GLU A 47 4.98 10.82 3.66
N ALA A 48 5.78 10.67 2.62
CA ALA A 48 6.72 9.57 2.44
C ALA A 48 8.03 10.06 1.84
N ILE A 49 9.15 9.46 2.25
CA ILE A 49 10.43 9.66 1.57
C ILE A 49 10.62 8.52 0.57
N VAL A 50 10.67 8.84 -0.72
CA VAL A 50 10.88 7.89 -1.81
C VAL A 50 12.15 8.29 -2.55
N LEU A 51 13.17 7.41 -2.56
CA LEU A 51 14.48 7.67 -3.18
C LEU A 51 15.15 8.97 -2.72
N GLY A 52 14.94 9.37 -1.46
CA GLY A 52 15.49 10.61 -0.90
C GLY A 52 14.63 11.86 -1.16
N HIS A 53 13.51 11.74 -1.87
CA HIS A 53 12.57 12.83 -2.13
C HIS A 53 11.34 12.73 -1.21
N LEU A 54 10.98 13.83 -0.57
CA LEU A 54 9.74 13.95 0.19
C LEU A 54 8.55 14.08 -0.77
N VAL A 55 7.62 13.13 -0.69
CA VAL A 55 6.32 13.16 -1.36
C VAL A 55 5.27 13.39 -0.30
N SER A 56 4.52 14.49 -0.39
CA SER A 56 3.48 14.86 0.58
C SER A 56 2.19 15.27 -0.10
N ASN A 57 1.04 14.86 0.42
CA ASN A 57 -0.27 15.40 0.03
C ASN A 57 -0.92 16.13 1.22
N ARG A 58 -0.61 17.42 1.39
CA ARG A 58 -1.05 18.22 2.55
C ARG A 58 -2.57 18.43 2.63
N GLU A 59 -3.31 18.15 1.56
CA GLU A 59 -4.77 18.31 1.51
C GLU A 59 -5.52 17.04 1.93
N PHE A 60 -4.84 15.88 1.97
CA PHE A 60 -5.47 14.62 2.33
C PHE A 60 -5.53 14.45 3.85
N VAL A 61 -6.75 14.33 4.38
CA VAL A 61 -7.01 14.04 5.80
C VAL A 61 -7.29 12.54 5.95
N PHE A 62 -6.44 11.85 6.72
CA PHE A 62 -6.67 10.45 7.07
C PHE A 62 -7.66 10.39 8.25
N ASP A 63 -8.93 10.18 7.93
CA ASP A 63 -10.03 10.18 8.89
C ASP A 63 -10.36 8.77 9.44
N GLN A 64 -11.37 8.70 10.31
CA GLN A 64 -11.78 7.46 10.96
C GLN A 64 -12.25 6.37 9.96
N PRO A 65 -13.10 6.67 8.95
CA PRO A 65 -13.43 5.72 7.89
C PRO A 65 -12.20 5.18 7.14
N CYS A 66 -11.24 6.05 6.81
CA CYS A 66 -9.99 5.64 6.17
C CYS A 66 -9.21 4.64 7.05
N PHE A 67 -9.15 4.88 8.36
CA PHE A 67 -8.51 3.99 9.31
C PHE A 67 -9.20 2.62 9.40
N GLU A 68 -10.52 2.58 9.49
CA GLU A 68 -11.29 1.33 9.57
C GLU A 68 -11.13 0.47 8.31
N ALA A 69 -11.23 1.10 7.13
CA ALA A 69 -10.99 0.43 5.85
C ALA A 69 -9.55 -0.11 5.77
N PHE A 70 -8.56 0.64 6.26
CA PHE A 70 -7.18 0.18 6.32
C PHE A 70 -6.99 -1.03 7.26
N GLN A 71 -7.61 -1.03 8.44
CA GLN A 71 -7.51 -2.17 9.37
C GLN A 71 -8.11 -3.44 8.76
N GLU A 72 -9.25 -3.34 8.10
CA GLU A 72 -9.89 -4.46 7.40
C GLU A 72 -9.00 -4.99 6.27
N LEU A 73 -8.40 -4.09 5.48
CA LEU A 73 -7.43 -4.45 4.44
C LEU A 73 -6.22 -5.19 5.02
N LYS A 74 -5.61 -4.65 6.08
CA LYS A 74 -4.47 -5.28 6.76
C LYS A 74 -4.82 -6.68 7.24
N LYS A 75 -6.00 -6.85 7.85
CA LYS A 75 -6.51 -8.15 8.28
C LYS A 75 -6.57 -9.13 7.11
N ARG A 76 -7.24 -8.77 6.01
CA ARG A 76 -7.36 -9.61 4.81
C ARG A 76 -6.02 -10.05 4.23
N LEU A 77 -5.06 -9.13 4.17
CA LEU A 77 -3.74 -9.40 3.62
C LEU A 77 -2.90 -10.31 4.53
N THR A 78 -3.01 -10.16 5.85
CA THR A 78 -2.33 -11.03 6.83
C THR A 78 -3.00 -12.41 7.00
N THR A 79 -4.27 -12.56 6.61
CA THR A 79 -4.99 -13.83 6.67
C THR A 79 -4.78 -14.74 5.46
N THR A 80 -3.99 -14.32 4.46
CA THR A 80 -3.66 -15.21 3.33
C THR A 80 -2.95 -16.45 3.87
N PRO A 81 -3.41 -17.68 3.57
CA PRO A 81 -2.79 -18.88 4.11
C PRO A 81 -1.36 -18.96 3.60
N ILE A 82 -0.43 -19.18 4.54
CA ILE A 82 0.91 -19.65 4.24
C ILE A 82 0.72 -20.98 3.50
N LEU A 83 0.95 -20.97 2.18
CA LEU A 83 1.18 -22.20 1.41
C LEU A 83 2.56 -22.75 1.75
#